data_AF-A0A7X7GR06-F1
#
_entry.id   AF-A0A7X7GR06-F1
#
_cell.length_a   1.000
_cell.length_b   1.000
_cell.length_c   1.000
_cell.angle_alpha   90.00
_cell.angle_beta   90.00
_cell.angle_gamma   90.00
#
_symmetry.space_group_name_H-M   'P 1'
#
loop_
_entity.id
_entity.type
_entity.pdbx_description
1 polymer ?
#
loop_
_entity_poly.entity_id
_entity_poly.type
_entity_poly.pdbx_seq_one_letter_code
_entity_poly.pdbx_strand_id
1 'polypeptide(L)' 'TPSVAHLARERAWHASQELTELPDGSCDLHMRAAGLPEIAAWIASFGGKVRPVRPPELVSAVRELHREGLEAVARSDP' A
#
# COMPACT_ATOMS: atom_id res chain seq x y z
N THR A 1 5.14 -3.22 -6.63
CA THR A 1 5.63 -3.69 -7.94
C THR A 1 6.81 -2.85 -8.39
N PRO A 2 7.65 -3.30 -9.33
CA PRO A 2 8.80 -2.52 -9.81
C PRO A 2 8.43 -1.12 -10.32
N SER A 3 7.25 -0.99 -10.94
CA SER A 3 6.74 0.28 -11.50
C SER A 3 6.56 1.43 -10.50
N VAL A 4 6.43 1.13 -9.20
CA VAL A 4 6.28 2.14 -8.14
C VAL A 4 7.36 2.05 -7.06
N ALA A 5 8.34 1.16 -7.22
CA ALA A 5 9.37 0.90 -6.20
C ALA A 5 10.30 2.09 -5.95
N HIS A 6 10.53 2.94 -6.96
CA HIS A 6 11.35 4.16 -6.84
C HIS A 6 10.81 5.11 -5.75
N LEU A 7 9.49 5.18 -5.56
CA LEU A 7 8.88 6.04 -4.54
C LEU A 7 9.31 5.67 -3.12
N ALA A 8 9.58 4.38 -2.86
CA ALA A 8 10.07 3.91 -1.58
C ALA A 8 11.56 4.17 -1.34
N ARG A 9 12.32 4.41 -2.41
CA ARG A 9 13.75 4.77 -2.38
C ARG A 9 13.96 6.27 -2.17
N GLU A 10 13.16 7.07 -2.85
CA GLU A 10 13.34 8.52 -2.90
C GLU A 10 12.87 9.23 -1.63
N ARG A 11 12.00 8.60 -0.84
CA ARG A 11 11.39 9.20 0.35
C ARG A 11 11.73 8.41 1.61
N ALA A 12 12.27 9.11 2.61
CA ALA A 12 12.34 8.63 3.98
C ALA A 12 11.15 9.21 4.77
N TRP A 13 10.14 8.39 5.01
CA TRP A 13 8.91 8.80 5.70
C TRP A 13 9.01 8.69 7.22
N HIS A 14 9.83 7.77 7.73
CA HIS A 14 10.02 7.54 9.16
C HIS A 14 11.43 7.05 9.45
N ALA A 15 11.96 7.35 10.65
CA ALA A 15 13.32 6.97 11.04
C ALA A 15 13.54 5.45 11.13
N SER A 16 12.47 4.69 11.38
CA SER A 16 12.52 3.21 11.41
C SER A 16 12.30 2.56 10.04
N GLN A 17 12.39 3.33 8.96
CA GLN A 17 12.16 2.84 7.62
C GLN A 17 13.32 1.95 7.18
N GLU A 18 12.99 0.73 6.77
CA GLU A 18 13.91 -0.25 6.22
C GLU A 18 13.39 -0.63 4.83
N LEU A 19 14.30 -0.64 3.85
CA LEU A 19 13.99 -0.99 2.47
C LEU A 19 14.82 -2.19 2.06
N THR A 20 14.17 -3.23 1.53
CA THR A 20 14.84 -4.39 0.95
C THR A 20 14.49 -4.47 -0.53
N GLU A 21 15.49 -4.38 -1.40
CA GLU A 21 15.28 -4.56 -2.84
C GLU A 21 15.15 -6.04 -3.19
N LEU A 22 14.26 -6.35 -4.12
CA LEU A 22 14.01 -7.71 -4.57
C LEU A 22 14.57 -7.91 -6.00
N PRO A 23 14.97 -9.14 -6.38
CA PRO A 23 15.55 -9.41 -7.70
C PRO A 23 14.65 -9.07 -8.89
N ASP A 24 13.34 -9.00 -8.69
CA ASP A 24 12.36 -8.63 -9.70
C ASP A 24 12.26 -7.11 -9.92
N GLY A 25 13.05 -6.31 -9.19
CA GLY A 25 13.04 -4.84 -9.22
C GLY A 25 12.01 -4.19 -8.30
N SER A 26 11.21 -4.97 -7.58
CA SER A 26 10.33 -4.47 -6.53
C SER A 26 11.09 -4.28 -5.21
N CYS A 27 10.39 -3.87 -4.16
CA CYS A 27 10.99 -3.68 -2.85
C CYS A 27 9.99 -3.96 -1.72
N ASP A 28 10.51 -4.47 -0.61
CA ASP A 28 9.81 -4.53 0.66
C ASP A 28 10.14 -3.28 1.48
N LEU A 29 9.10 -2.66 2.03
CA LEU A 29 9.17 -1.47 2.86
C LEU A 29 8.65 -1.81 4.25
N HIS A 30 9.50 -1.69 5.25
CA HIS A 30 9.12 -1.86 6.65
C HIS A 30 9.30 -0.55 7.41
N MET A 31 8.30 -0.13 8.17
CA MET A 31 8.42 1.00 9.08
C MET A 31 7.40 0.89 10.21
N ARG A 32 7.62 1.65 11.28
CA ARG A 32 6.62 1.93 12.29
C ARG A 32 5.78 3.10 11.79
N ALA A 33 4.48 2.96 11.85
CA ALA A 33 3.53 4.00 11.51
C ALA A 33 2.40 4.01 12.55
N ALA A 34 1.92 5.22 12.87
CA ALA A 34 0.66 5.40 13.56
C ALA A 34 -0.44 5.68 12.52
N GLY A 35 -1.71 5.39 12.86
CA GLY A 35 -2.82 5.60 11.94
C GLY A 35 -2.88 4.54 10.83
N LEU A 36 -3.28 3.31 11.19
CA LEU A 36 -3.51 2.25 10.21
C LEU A 36 -4.54 2.63 9.13
N PRO A 37 -5.64 3.35 9.41
CA PRO A 37 -6.58 3.79 8.38
C PRO A 37 -5.93 4.67 7.30
N GLU A 38 -5.09 5.62 7.71
CA GLU A 38 -4.40 6.53 6.81
C GLU A 38 -3.37 5.78 5.94
N ILE A 39 -2.62 4.86 6.55
CA ILE A 39 -1.68 4.00 5.81
C ILE A 39 -2.44 3.08 4.83
N ALA A 40 -3.61 2.56 5.23
CA ALA A 40 -4.43 1.73 4.35
C ALA A 40 -4.93 2.52 3.14
N ALA A 41 -5.43 3.74 3.35
CA ALA A 41 -5.86 4.64 2.27
C ALA A 41 -4.71 4.98 1.31
N TRP A 42 -3.53 5.28 1.85
CA TRP A 42 -2.33 5.52 1.05
C TRP A 42 -1.92 4.29 0.22
N ILE A 43 -1.94 3.08 0.80
CA ILE A 43 -1.66 1.86 0.04
C ILE A 43 -2.73 1.64 -1.05
N ALA A 44 -4.01 1.82 -0.70
CA ALA A 44 -5.13 1.60 -1.61
C ALA A 44 -5.06 2.53 -2.83
N SER A 45 -4.59 3.78 -2.66
CA SER A 45 -4.48 4.75 -3.76
C SER A 45 -3.51 4.33 -4.87
N PHE A 46 -2.64 3.35 -4.64
CA PHE A 46 -1.77 2.78 -5.69
C PHE A 46 -2.49 1.83 -6.65
N GLY A 47 -3.79 1.58 -6.44
CA GLY A 47 -4.58 0.71 -7.32
C GLY A 47 -4.03 -0.71 -7.40
N GLY A 48 -3.55 -1.25 -6.27
CA GLY A 48 -3.00 -2.62 -6.17
C GLY A 48 -1.53 -2.78 -6.54
N LYS A 49 -0.81 -1.71 -6.93
CA LYS A 49 0.65 -1.77 -7.19
C LYS A 49 1.48 -1.91 -5.91
N VAL A 50 0.90 -1.52 -4.77
CA VAL A 50 1.44 -1.72 -3.42
C VAL A 50 0.49 -2.64 -2.68
N ARG A 51 1.03 -3.59 -1.90
CA ARG A 51 0.24 -4.52 -1.10
C ARG A 51 0.73 -4.50 0.36
N PRO A 52 -0.18 -4.50 1.34
CA PRO A 52 0.22 -4.70 2.73
C PRO A 52 0.58 -6.18 2.94
N VAL A 53 1.58 -6.44 3.79
CA VAL A 53 1.95 -7.81 4.22
C VAL A 53 1.54 -8.04 5.67
N ARG A 54 1.77 -7.05 6.53
CA ARG A 54 1.45 -7.07 7.96
C ARG A 54 1.27 -5.63 8.48
N PRO A 55 0.58 -5.43 9.61
CA PRO A 55 -0.16 -6.44 10.39
C PRO A 55 -1.48 -6.87 9.68
N PRO A 56 -2.13 -7.97 10.10
CA PRO A 56 -3.34 -8.48 9.47
C PRO A 56 -4.46 -7.44 9.35
N GLU A 57 -4.59 -6.55 10.34
CA GLU A 57 -5.59 -5.49 10.36
C GLU A 57 -5.38 -4.48 9.22
N LEU A 58 -4.12 -4.19 8.87
CA LEU A 58 -3.78 -3.35 7.72
C LEU A 58 -4.18 -4.05 6.41
N VAL A 59 -3.95 -5.36 6.31
CA VAL A 59 -4.34 -6.14 5.14
C VAL A 59 -5.85 -6.12 4.94
N SER A 60 -6.61 -6.32 6.02
CA SER A 60 -8.06 -6.24 6.02
C SER A 60 -8.56 -4.85 5.61
N ALA A 61 -7.98 -3.78 6.15
CA ALA A 61 -8.37 -2.41 5.82
C ALA A 61 -8.14 -2.05 4.34
N VAL A 62 -7.00 -2.42 3.76
CA VAL A 62 -6.75 -2.18 2.32
C VAL A 62 -7.70 -2.99 1.44
N ARG A 63 -7.96 -4.25 1.80
CA ARG A 63 -8.92 -5.09 1.08
C ARG A 63 -10.31 -4.47 1.09
N GLU A 64 -10.73 -3.93 2.23
CA GLU A 64 -12.02 -3.27 2.36
C GLU A 64 -12.13 -2.06 1.44
N LEU A 65 -11.13 -1.17 1.48
CA LEU A 65 -11.09 0.02 0.62
C LEU A 65 -11.17 -0.31 -0.87
N HIS A 66 -10.46 -1.37 -1.32
CA HIS A 66 -10.55 -1.82 -2.71
C HIS A 66 -11.94 -2.39 -3.04
N ARG A 67 -12.55 -3.14 -2.12
CA ARG A 67 -13.91 -3.66 -2.29
C ARG A 67 -14.92 -2.52 -2.42
N GLU A 68 -14.94 -1.59 -1.47
CA GLU A 68 -15.84 -0.43 -1.49
C GLU A 68 -15.67 0.40 -2.76
N GLY A 69 -14.42 0.60 -3.20
CA GLY A 69 -14.10 1.29 -4.45
C GLY A 69 -14.68 0.58 -5.69
N LEU A 70 -14.54 -0.74 -5.79
CA LEU A 70 -15.12 -1.53 -6.88
C LEU A 70 -16.65 -1.49 -6.86
N GLU A 71 -17.27 -1.60 -5.69
CA GLU A 71 -18.72 -1.50 -5.54
C GLU A 71 -19.25 -0.12 -5.94
N ALA A 72 -18.53 0.95 -5.58
CA ALA A 72 -18.89 2.31 -5.97
C ALA A 72 -18.85 2.52 -7.48
N VAL A 73 -17.85 1.96 -8.16
CA VAL A 73 -17.77 2.00 -9.63
C VAL A 73 -18.90 1.21 -10.26
N ALA A 74 -19.17 -0.02 -9.80
CA ALA A 74 -20.26 -0.85 -10.35
C ALA A 74 -21.66 -0.21 -10.21
N ARG A 75 -21.91 0.56 -9.14
CA ARG A 75 -23.16 1.33 -9.01
C ARG A 75 -23.26 2.52 -9.96
N SER A 76 -22.13 2.94 -10.52
CA SER A 76 -22.01 4.10 -11.42
C SER A 76 -22.00 3.68 -12.90
N ASP A 77 -22.10 2.38 -13.20
CA ASP A 77 -22.28 1.88 -14.56
C ASP A 77 -23.73 2.17 -15.04
N PRO A 78 -23.91 2.77 -16.23
CA PRO A 78 -25.21 3.17 -16.77
C PRO A 78 -26.10 2.00 -17.23
#